data_AF-A0A847CXC0-F1
#
_entry.id   AF-A0A847CXC0-F1
#
_cell.length_a   1.000
_cell.length_b   1.000
_cell.length_c   1.000
_cell.angle_alpha   90.00
_cell.angle_beta   90.00
_cell.angle_gamma   90.00
#
_symmetry.space_group_name_H-M   'P 1'
#
loop_
_entity.id
_entity.type
_entity.pdbx_description
1 polymer ?
#
loop_
_entity_poly.entity_id
_entity_poly.type
_entity_poly.pdbx_seq_one_letter_code
_entity_poly.pdbx_strand_id
1 'polypeptide(L)' 'MAKDLENINNPGNFGKSLKGGLKDYWKYRIGNYRIIADINDDEVKILIIEIGRRKDIYKKL' A
#
# COMPACT_ATOMS: atom_id res chain seq x y z
N MET A 1 6.65 -11.19 -9.94
CA MET A 1 5.22 -11.54 -9.89
C MET A 1 4.48 -10.30 -9.38
N ALA A 2 3.89 -9.55 -10.30
CA ALA A 2 2.87 -8.56 -9.96
C ALA A 2 1.61 -9.35 -9.65
N LYS A 3 0.99 -9.07 -8.50
CA LYS A 3 -0.30 -9.65 -8.16
C LYS A 3 -1.22 -8.44 -8.09
N ASP A 4 -2.01 -8.31 -9.15
CA ASP A 4 -2.89 -7.19 -9.39
C ASP A 4 -3.90 -7.07 -8.24
N LEU A 5 -4.34 -5.87 -7.93
CA LEU A 5 -5.32 -5.63 -6.85
C LEU A 5 -6.68 -6.30 -7.17
N GLU A 6 -6.91 -6.65 -8.44
CA GLU A 6 -8.04 -7.45 -8.89
C GLU A 6 -7.89 -8.90 -8.41
N ASN A 7 -8.88 -9.38 -7.64
CA ASN A 7 -8.94 -10.72 -7.00
C ASN A 7 -8.18 -10.88 -5.68
N ILE A 8 -8.10 -9.83 -4.87
CA ILE A 8 -7.58 -9.92 -3.50
C ILE A 8 -8.75 -9.94 -2.50
N ASN A 9 -9.01 -11.11 -1.91
CA ASN A 9 -10.04 -11.28 -0.86
C ASN A 9 -9.64 -10.68 0.49
N ASN A 10 -8.35 -10.41 0.69
CA ASN A 10 -7.85 -9.76 1.90
C ASN A 10 -6.69 -8.80 1.54
N PRO A 11 -6.95 -7.49 1.39
CA PRO A 11 -5.93 -6.51 1.00
C PRO A 11 -4.76 -6.45 1.99
N GLY A 12 -5.00 -6.69 3.28
CA GLY A 12 -3.97 -6.76 4.31
C GLY A 12 -2.91 -7.85 4.08
N ASN A 13 -3.26 -8.95 3.40
CA ASN A 13 -2.32 -10.04 3.10
C ASN A 13 -1.32 -9.73 1.98
N PHE A 14 -1.53 -8.65 1.22
CA PHE A 14 -0.68 -8.25 0.10
C PHE A 14 0.13 -6.99 0.37
N GLY A 15 -0.33 -6.19 1.34
CA GLY A 15 0.45 -5.10 1.91
C GLY A 15 1.45 -5.62 2.94
N LYS A 16 2.61 -4.97 3.04
CA LYS A 16 3.40 -4.99 4.27
C LYS A 16 3.25 -3.64 4.94
N SER A 17 3.13 -3.62 6.26
CA SER A 17 3.27 -2.39 7.03
C SER A 17 4.61 -1.73 6.70
N LEU A 18 4.60 -0.40 6.63
CA LEU A 18 5.84 0.34 6.57
C LEU A 18 6.58 0.22 7.91
N LYS A 19 7.88 0.53 7.90
CA LYS A 19 8.71 0.47 9.12
C LYS A 19 8.72 1.84 9.80
N GLY A 20 9.06 1.87 11.09
CA GLY A 20 9.21 3.12 11.85
C GLY A 20 7.88 3.72 12.27
N GLY A 21 7.75 5.06 12.23
CA GLY A 21 6.52 5.78 12.59
C GLY A 21 5.37 5.68 11.59
N LEU A 22 5.51 4.86 10.54
CA LEU A 22 4.53 4.67 9.47
C LEU A 22 3.91 3.27 9.49
N LYS A 23 4.00 2.54 10.61
CA LYS A 23 3.53 1.14 10.72
C LYS A 23 2.06 0.96 10.39
N ASP A 24 1.28 2.01 10.55
CA ASP A 24 -0.16 2.02 10.30
C ASP A 24 -0.49 2.15 8.80
N TYR A 25 0.52 2.36 7.93
CA TYR A 25 0.33 2.41 6.49
C TYR A 25 0.77 1.13 5.80
N TRP A 26 -0.03 0.70 4.83
CA TRP A 26 0.23 -0.43 3.97
C TRP A 26 0.90 0.00 2.68
N LYS A 27 1.80 -0.84 2.18
CA LYS A 27 2.42 -0.65 0.86
C LYS A 27 2.15 -1.82 -0.06
N TYR A 28 1.60 -1.52 -1.23
CA TYR A 28 1.45 -2.46 -2.34
C TYR A 28 2.55 -2.25 -3.39
N ARG A 29 2.99 -3.33 -4.03
CA ARG A 29 3.92 -3.28 -5.16
C ARG A 29 3.22 -3.75 -6.42
N ILE A 30 3.09 -2.84 -7.39
CA ILE A 30 2.49 -3.12 -8.70
C ILE A 30 3.54 -2.83 -9.75
N GLY A 31 4.21 -3.87 -10.24
CA GLY A 31 5.36 -3.75 -11.14
C GLY A 31 6.46 -2.84 -10.58
N ASN A 32 6.64 -1.68 -11.25
CA ASN A 32 7.62 -0.64 -10.92
C ASN A 32 7.07 0.49 -10.02
N TYR A 33 5.79 0.44 -9.68
CA TYR A 33 5.11 1.40 -8.83
C TYR A 33 4.88 0.85 -7.43
N ARG A 34 4.65 1.77 -6.51
CA ARG A 34 4.15 1.50 -5.18
C ARG A 34 2.92 2.33 -4.93
N ILE A 35 2.05 1.76 -4.12
CA ILE A 35 0.87 2.41 -3.60
C ILE A 35 1.01 2.38 -2.09
N ILE A 36 0.79 3.52 -1.45
CA ILE A 36 0.68 3.63 -0.01
C ILE A 36 -0.78 3.85 0.32
N ALA A 37 -1.28 3.03 1.22
CA ALA A 37 -2.67 3.08 1.63
C ALA A 37 -2.78 3.04 3.15
N ASP A 38 -3.85 3.66 3.63
CA ASP A 38 -4.39 3.45 4.95
C ASP A 38 -5.62 2.53 4.82
N ILE A 39 -5.69 1.49 5.64
CA ILE A 39 -6.77 0.52 5.66
C ILE A 39 -7.44 0.62 7.03
N ASN A 40 -8.70 1.03 7.01
CA ASN A 40 -9.55 1.03 8.19
C ASN A 40 -10.55 -0.12 8.04
N ASP A 41 -10.31 -1.21 8.77
CA ASP A 41 -11.16 -2.40 8.76
C ASP A 41 -12.51 -2.15 9.46
N ASP A 42 -12.57 -1.24 10.44
CA ASP A 42 -13.80 -0.89 11.17
C ASP A 42 -14.80 -0.17 10.24
N GLU A 43 -14.30 0.65 9.31
CA GLU A 43 -15.10 1.38 8.33
C GLU A 43 -15.17 0.69 6.96
N VAL A 44 -14.53 -0.48 6.79
CA VAL A 44 -14.38 -1.18 5.50
C VAL A 44 -13.88 -0.22 4.40
N LYS A 45 -12.82 0.54 4.72
CA LYS A 45 -12.33 1.65 3.89
C LYS A 45 -10.84 1.51 3.58
N ILE A 46 -10.48 1.74 2.32
CA ILE A 46 -9.09 1.84 1.86
C ILE A 46 -8.87 3.24 1.28
N LEU A 47 -7.99 4.01 1.90
CA LEU A 47 -7.58 5.33 1.43
C LEU A 47 -6.22 5.25 0.77
N ILE A 48 -6.13 5.61 -0.51
CA ILE A 48 -4.86 5.71 -1.22
C ILE A 48 -4.24 7.08 -0.96
N ILE A 49 -3.08 7.09 -0.30
CA ILE A 49 -2.38 8.32 0.10
C ILE A 49 -1.45 8.78 -1.01
N GLU A 50 -0.68 7.85 -1.58
CA GLU A 50 0.26 8.18 -2.65
C GLU A 50 0.49 7.00 -3.60
N ILE A 51 0.65 7.34 -4.88
CA ILE A 51 1.05 6.41 -5.94
C ILE A 51 2.30 6.97 -6.58
N GLY A 52 3.38 6.19 -6.60
CA GLY A 52 4.65 6.67 -7.08
C GLY A 52 5.57 5.57 -7.60
N ARG A 53 6.54 5.96 -8.44
CA ARG A 53 7.60 5.04 -8.87
C ARG A 53 8.44 4.63 -7.66
N ARG A 54 8.97 3.39 -7.70
CA ARG A 54 9.80 2.81 -6.63
C ARG A 54 10.89 3.74 -6.08
N LYS A 55 11.50 4.56 -6.93
CA LYS A 55 12.61 5.47 -6.58
C LYS A 55 12.17 6.82 -6.02
N ASP A 56 10.90 7.19 -6.18
CA ASP A 56 10.40 8.54 -5.89
C ASP A 56 9.40 8.57 -4.74
N ILE A 57 8.68 7.46 -4.49
CA ILE A 57 7.60 7.43 -3.48
C ILE A 57 8.05 7.66 -2.04
N TYR A 58 9.34 7.50 -1.72
CA TYR A 58 9.87 7.77 -0.38
C TYR A 58 10.49 9.16 -0.23
N LYS A 59 10.52 9.98 -1.29
CA LYS A 59 11.13 11.31 -1.22
C LYS A 59 10.21 12.36 -0.58
N LYS A 60 8.93 12.01 -0.38
CA LYS A 60 7.88 12.93 0.09
C LYS A 60 7.16 12.47 1.36
N LEU A 61 7.52 11.31 1.91
CA LEU A 61 7.06 10.80 3.21
C LEU A 61 8.10 11.10 4.27
#